data_AF-A0A7V4HA06-F1
#
_entry.id   AF-A0A7V4HA06-F1
#
_cell.length_a   1.000
_cell.length_b   1.000
_cell.length_c   1.000
_cell.angle_alpha   90.00
_cell.angle_beta   90.00
_cell.angle_gamma   90.00
#
_symmetry.space_group_name_H-M   'P 1'
#
loop_
_entity.id
_entity.type
_entity.pdbx_description
1 polymer ?
#
loop_
_entity_poly.entity_id
_entity_poly.type
_entity_poly.pdbx_seq_one_letter_code
_entity_poly.pdbx_strand_id
1 'polypeptide(L)'
;MKGFYLSAERELEASERFVSAPSKAIVKRQGELDFVNENFAFPVQQPIKRYLAKFLYFVYRHPVTAGVGGFVLVIALAGMLNYAFDTKKVDPNPSFYFYNSKENHLEIKDNNSITILKEFSASLEGDNFAEIDHNVRFTYIYDLDQDGKNEVITTLCLRDEVPRLGRSLKIFKNNGALWGKIYFNEQFKYSNRFYSSKFDPHALLIGEGGVDNKKEIFVGANNVLGSPFIIARLNENGNTIGKYWHFGYLPCLFSSDISGDGKKEIIACGTNDAVDSLRLEFPVIIVLNPDKIIGNVKSCQAIKYDWNYSKAELFYLRLPYTFLNNKFNFRGIVDKIEDVDDNNFSFRYNIIGGSNDNIFIYFYFTKDMKIIKIQPDDNYSVNYNKYYKSGEVKKTLNEHLEYLKNNIEYWDGEKWRKEWSVIKQ
;
A
#
# COMPACT_ATOMS: atom_id res chain seq x y z
N MET A 1 22.53 -18.84 -2.56
CA MET A 1 22.81 -19.35 -1.19
C MET A 1 24.30 -19.55 -0.88
N LYS A 2 25.16 -19.98 -1.83
CA LYS A 2 26.63 -20.10 -1.58
C LYS A 2 27.40 -18.78 -1.40
N GLY A 3 26.89 -17.65 -1.88
CA GLY A 3 27.58 -16.35 -1.78
C GLY A 3 27.54 -15.71 -0.38
N PHE A 4 26.52 -16.01 0.42
CA PHE A 4 26.34 -15.41 1.76
C PHE A 4 27.32 -16.01 2.79
N TYR A 5 27.56 -17.32 2.72
CA TYR A 5 28.51 -17.98 3.62
C TYR A 5 29.97 -17.55 3.34
N LEU A 6 30.31 -17.29 2.08
CA LEU A 6 31.63 -16.79 1.70
C LEU A 6 31.89 -15.34 2.11
N SER A 7 30.85 -14.49 2.26
CA SER A 7 31.04 -13.14 2.80
C SER A 7 31.14 -13.15 4.33
N ALA A 8 30.39 -14.02 5.00
CA ALA A 8 30.46 -14.18 6.45
C ALA A 8 31.80 -14.78 6.92
N GLU A 9 32.37 -15.74 6.19
CA GLU A 9 33.72 -16.27 6.47
C GLU A 9 34.80 -15.19 6.29
N ARG A 10 34.71 -14.36 5.24
CA ARG A 10 35.66 -13.26 5.02
C ARG A 10 35.56 -12.14 6.06
N GLU A 11 34.37 -11.85 6.57
CA GLU A 11 34.19 -10.89 7.67
C GLU A 11 34.70 -11.43 9.01
N LEU A 12 34.57 -12.74 9.26
CA LEU A 12 35.12 -13.41 10.44
C LEU A 12 36.66 -13.45 10.41
N GLU A 13 37.26 -13.79 9.26
CA GLU A 13 38.73 -13.78 9.08
C GLU A 13 39.32 -12.36 9.15
N ALA A 14 38.56 -11.33 8.79
CA ALA A 14 38.99 -9.93 8.91
C ALA A 14 38.92 -9.39 10.35
N SER A 15 38.22 -10.07 11.27
CA SER A 15 38.00 -9.61 12.64
C SER A 15 39.08 -10.05 13.65
N GLU A 16 39.95 -11.00 13.28
CA GLU A 16 41.08 -11.42 14.11
C GLU A 16 42.30 -10.54 13.90
N ARG A 17 42.31 -9.35 14.54
CA ARG A 17 43.51 -8.61 14.95
C ARG A 17 43.16 -7.37 15.78
N PHE A 18 42.40 -7.55 16.85
CA PHE A 18 42.51 -6.62 17.98
C PHE A 18 43.68 -7.05 18.86
N VAL A 19 44.83 -6.43 18.61
CA VAL A 19 45.97 -6.45 19.53
C VAL A 19 45.48 -5.87 20.85
N SER A 20 45.40 -6.72 21.88
CA SER A 20 45.07 -6.29 23.23
C SER A 20 46.06 -5.23 23.68
N ALA A 21 45.61 -3.99 23.87
CA ALA A 21 46.38 -2.98 24.57
C ALA A 21 46.69 -3.53 25.98
N PRO A 22 47.94 -3.41 26.48
CA PRO A 22 48.30 -3.91 27.79
C PRO A 22 47.46 -3.18 28.84
N SER A 23 46.59 -3.92 29.54
CA SER A 23 45.89 -3.38 30.70
C SER A 23 46.95 -2.99 31.73
N LYS A 24 47.02 -1.70 32.06
CA LYS A 24 47.73 -1.27 33.27
C LYS A 24 47.03 -1.90 34.46
N ALA A 25 47.58 -3.00 34.94
CA ALA A 25 47.28 -3.52 36.26
C ALA A 25 47.62 -2.41 37.26
N ILE A 26 46.59 -1.84 37.90
CA ILE A 26 46.77 -0.98 39.05
C ILE A 26 47.19 -1.90 40.19
N VAL A 27 48.50 -2.09 40.34
CA VAL A 27 49.12 -2.61 41.54
C VAL A 27 48.95 -1.54 42.61
N LYS A 28 47.89 -1.64 43.42
CA LYS A 28 47.82 -0.89 44.66
C LYS A 28 48.71 -1.58 45.68
N ARG A 29 49.70 -0.82 46.17
CA ARG A 29 50.68 -1.22 47.17
C ARG A 29 50.01 -1.88 48.37
N GLN A 30 50.56 -3.04 48.72
CA GLN A 30 50.45 -3.67 50.02
C GLN A 30 51.39 -2.89 50.95
N GLY A 31 50.83 -1.99 51.75
CA GLY A 31 51.59 -1.19 52.69
C GLY A 31 50.87 0.10 53.05
N GLU A 32 50.49 0.18 54.33
CA GLU A 32 49.96 1.34 55.04
C GLU A 32 48.48 1.65 54.77
N LEU A 33 47.62 1.14 55.66
CA LEU A 33 46.74 1.98 56.48
C LEU A 33 46.17 1.11 57.60
N ASP A 34 46.81 1.21 58.76
CA ASP A 34 46.24 0.84 60.06
C ASP A 34 44.90 1.58 60.23
N PHE A 35 43.80 0.84 60.29
CA PHE A 35 42.54 1.32 60.88
C PHE A 35 42.29 0.57 62.18
N VAL A 36 43.26 0.70 63.09
CA VAL A 36 43.03 0.54 64.52
C VAL A 36 42.79 1.96 65.06
N ASN A 37 41.63 2.18 65.68
CA ASN A 37 41.21 3.42 66.36
C ASN A 37 40.85 4.64 65.48
N GLU A 38 39.71 4.56 64.78
CA GLU A 38 38.85 5.73 64.66
C GLU A 38 37.51 5.44 65.35
N ASN A 39 37.23 6.21 66.40
CA ASN A 39 35.92 6.28 67.03
C ASN A 39 34.91 6.77 65.99
N PHE A 40 34.21 5.86 65.32
CA PHE A 40 32.98 6.16 64.62
C PHE A 40 31.93 6.57 65.66
N ALA A 41 31.92 7.86 66.00
CA ALA A 41 30.76 8.49 66.59
C ALA A 41 29.68 8.49 65.50
N PHE A 42 28.74 7.53 65.59
CA PHE A 42 27.52 7.56 64.79
C PHE A 42 26.84 8.92 65.01
N PRO A 43 26.54 9.69 63.94
CA PRO A 43 25.74 10.88 64.09
C PRO A 43 24.41 10.50 64.74
N VAL A 44 24.05 11.32 65.73
CA VAL A 44 22.88 11.21 66.59
C VAL A 44 21.67 10.71 65.81
N GLN A 45 21.15 9.59 66.33
CA GLN A 45 19.97 8.87 65.92
C GLN A 45 18.85 9.81 65.48
N GLN A 46 18.68 9.99 64.17
CA GLN A 46 17.30 10.02 63.70
C GLN A 46 16.71 8.67 64.09
N PRO A 47 15.56 8.61 64.78
CA PRO A 47 15.01 7.34 65.20
C PRO A 47 14.77 6.57 63.91
N ILE A 48 15.61 5.58 63.64
CA ILE A 48 15.27 4.47 62.74
C ILE A 48 13.91 4.06 63.24
N LYS A 49 12.86 4.41 62.47
CA LYS A 49 11.47 4.37 62.93
C LYS A 49 11.32 3.02 63.62
N ARG A 50 10.93 2.99 64.90
CA ARG A 50 10.97 1.79 65.78
C ARG A 50 10.55 0.49 65.08
N TYR A 51 9.67 0.58 64.09
CA TYR A 51 9.27 -0.46 63.17
C TYR A 51 10.42 -1.15 62.40
N LEU A 52 11.39 -0.42 61.87
CA LEU A 52 12.49 -0.95 61.05
C LEU A 52 13.53 -1.67 61.92
N ALA A 53 13.82 -1.17 63.13
CA ALA A 53 14.64 -1.87 64.11
C ALA A 53 13.98 -3.17 64.60
N LYS A 54 12.66 -3.16 64.85
CA LYS A 54 11.89 -4.37 65.20
C LYS A 54 11.84 -5.38 64.06
N PHE A 55 11.74 -4.91 62.81
CA PHE A 55 11.77 -5.76 61.62
C PHE A 55 13.14 -6.43 61.45
N LEU A 56 14.24 -5.67 61.50
CA LEU A 56 15.59 -6.23 61.41
C LEU A 56 15.88 -7.24 62.52
N TYR A 57 15.42 -6.95 63.75
CA TYR A 57 15.51 -7.89 64.87
C TYR A 57 14.73 -9.18 64.62
N PHE A 58 13.52 -9.09 64.05
CA PHE A 58 12.71 -10.25 63.67
C PHE A 58 13.37 -11.09 62.57
N VAL A 59 13.92 -10.44 61.53
CA VAL A 59 14.66 -11.11 60.44
C VAL A 59 15.87 -11.85 60.98
N TYR A 60 16.62 -11.22 61.91
CA TYR A 60 17.78 -11.84 62.55
C TYR A 60 17.43 -13.08 63.39
N ARG A 61 16.31 -13.05 64.12
CA ARG A 61 15.87 -14.19 64.96
C ARG A 61 15.15 -15.31 64.19
N HIS A 62 14.55 -15.01 63.05
CA HIS A 62 13.78 -15.96 62.26
C HIS A 62 14.23 -15.95 60.78
N PRO A 63 15.50 -16.29 60.50
CA PRO A 63 16.08 -16.13 59.16
C PRO A 63 15.36 -16.97 58.10
N VAL A 64 14.89 -18.18 58.45
CA VAL A 64 14.13 -19.04 57.54
C VAL A 64 12.74 -18.46 57.26
N THR A 65 12.02 -18.03 58.30
CA THR A 65 10.65 -17.51 58.17
C THR A 65 10.62 -16.15 57.48
N ALA A 66 11.61 -15.29 57.76
CA ALA A 66 11.78 -14.01 57.09
C ALA A 66 12.29 -14.16 55.65
N GLY A 67 13.17 -15.13 55.39
CA GLY A 67 13.63 -15.46 54.04
C GLY A 67 12.50 -15.97 53.15
N VAL A 68 11.73 -16.95 53.63
CA VAL A 68 10.58 -17.51 52.88
C VAL A 68 9.46 -16.47 52.73
N GLY A 69 9.10 -15.75 53.80
CA GLY A 69 8.06 -14.70 53.73
C GLY A 69 8.44 -13.52 52.85
N GLY A 70 9.70 -13.09 52.87
CA GLY A 70 10.23 -12.05 52.00
C GLY A 70 10.26 -12.48 50.53
N PHE A 71 10.65 -13.72 50.24
CA PHE A 71 10.66 -14.27 48.89
C PHE A 71 9.26 -14.37 48.29
N VAL A 72 8.26 -14.80 49.08
CA VAL A 72 6.84 -14.81 48.66
C VAL A 72 6.35 -13.40 48.35
N LEU A 73 6.71 -12.41 49.16
CA LEU A 73 6.36 -11.00 48.91
C LEU A 73 6.99 -10.45 47.63
N VAL A 74 8.26 -10.77 47.35
CA VAL A 74 8.94 -10.37 46.11
C VAL A 74 8.29 -11.04 44.91
N ILE A 75 7.96 -12.34 44.98
CA ILE A 75 7.24 -13.03 43.90
C ILE A 75 5.85 -12.45 43.69
N ALA A 76 5.11 -12.16 44.76
CA ALA A 76 3.78 -11.56 44.66
C ALA A 76 3.85 -10.15 44.05
N LEU A 77 4.84 -9.33 44.45
CA LEU A 77 5.06 -8.01 43.89
C LEU A 77 5.49 -8.07 42.42
N ALA A 78 6.38 -9.00 42.06
CA ALA A 78 6.78 -9.25 40.69
C ALA A 78 5.61 -9.78 39.84
N GLY A 79 4.73 -10.62 40.42
CA GLY A 79 3.50 -11.10 39.79
C GLY A 79 2.48 -9.98 39.60
N MET A 80 2.32 -9.07 40.57
CA MET A 80 1.44 -7.89 40.47
C MET A 80 1.99 -6.87 39.48
N LEU A 81 3.31 -6.65 39.45
CA LEU A 81 3.96 -5.78 38.47
C LEU A 81 3.84 -6.39 37.07
N ASN A 82 4.12 -7.68 36.91
CA ASN A 82 3.90 -8.37 35.63
C ASN A 82 2.44 -8.29 35.22
N TYR A 83 1.49 -8.54 36.11
CA TYR A 83 0.06 -8.39 35.81
C TYR A 83 -0.29 -6.95 35.41
N ALA A 84 0.22 -5.94 36.13
CA ALA A 84 0.01 -4.53 35.79
C ALA A 84 0.63 -4.16 34.43
N PHE A 85 1.82 -4.67 34.10
CA PHE A 85 2.49 -4.46 32.83
C PHE A 85 1.88 -5.27 31.68
N ASP A 86 1.29 -6.44 31.96
CA ASP A 86 0.63 -7.33 31.00
C ASP A 86 -0.82 -6.89 30.73
N THR A 87 -1.42 -6.10 31.63
CA THR A 87 -2.69 -5.41 31.39
C THR A 87 -2.53 -4.13 30.55
N LYS A 88 -1.62 -4.11 29.56
CA LYS A 88 -1.77 -3.14 28.47
C LYS A 88 -3.09 -3.45 27.77
N LYS A 89 -4.13 -2.73 28.17
CA LYS A 89 -5.45 -2.84 27.55
C LYS A 89 -5.27 -2.57 26.07
N VAL A 90 -5.60 -3.56 25.25
CA VAL A 90 -5.73 -3.39 23.81
C VAL A 90 -6.70 -2.24 23.60
N ASP A 91 -6.24 -1.16 22.96
CA ASP A 91 -7.16 -0.18 22.44
C ASP A 91 -7.84 -0.85 21.24
N PRO A 92 -9.16 -1.10 21.27
CA PRO A 92 -9.83 -1.77 20.17
C PRO A 92 -9.97 -0.83 18.97
N ASN A 93 -9.25 0.29 18.88
CA ASN A 93 -9.22 1.16 17.72
C ASN A 93 -7.99 0.85 16.83
N PRO A 94 -8.19 0.23 15.65
CA PRO A 94 -7.15 0.02 14.66
C PRO A 94 -6.45 1.32 14.31
N SER A 95 -5.11 1.28 14.27
CA SER A 95 -4.30 2.47 14.01
C SER A 95 -3.37 2.28 12.82
N PHE A 96 -2.79 1.10 12.67
CA PHE A 96 -1.97 0.76 11.50
C PHE A 96 -2.03 -0.74 11.18
N TYR A 97 -1.62 -1.08 9.97
CA TYR A 97 -1.55 -2.46 9.50
C TYR A 97 -0.13 -2.80 9.02
N PHE A 98 0.17 -4.10 8.97
CA PHE A 98 1.42 -4.62 8.43
C PHE A 98 1.17 -5.89 7.63
N TYR A 99 1.82 -6.00 6.48
CA TYR A 99 1.87 -7.21 5.67
C TYR A 99 3.08 -8.04 6.04
N ASN A 100 2.85 -9.10 6.82
CA ASN A 100 3.85 -10.09 7.13
C ASN A 100 3.93 -11.09 5.97
N SER A 101 4.61 -10.71 4.88
CA SER A 101 4.79 -11.57 3.70
C SER A 101 5.54 -12.87 3.99
N LYS A 102 6.40 -12.90 5.01
CA LYS A 102 7.12 -14.11 5.43
C LYS A 102 6.18 -15.17 6.02
N GLU A 103 5.19 -14.74 6.79
CA GLU A 103 4.20 -15.63 7.40
C GLU A 103 2.88 -15.68 6.63
N ASN A 104 2.72 -14.89 5.56
CA ASN A 104 1.46 -14.70 4.85
C ASN A 104 0.32 -14.25 5.77
N HIS A 105 0.57 -13.24 6.62
CA HIS A 105 -0.49 -12.63 7.44
C HIS A 105 -0.64 -11.11 7.23
N LEU A 106 -1.89 -10.66 7.23
CA LEU A 106 -2.29 -9.28 7.53
C LEU A 106 -2.37 -9.14 9.05
N GLU A 107 -1.61 -8.21 9.62
CA GLU A 107 -1.69 -7.85 11.03
C GLU A 107 -2.25 -6.43 11.17
N ILE A 108 -3.30 -6.28 11.98
CA ILE A 108 -3.87 -4.98 12.36
C ILE A 108 -3.51 -4.70 13.81
N LYS A 109 -3.01 -3.50 14.08
CA LYS A 109 -2.49 -3.11 15.39
C LYS A 109 -3.11 -1.80 15.87
N ASP A 110 -3.19 -1.67 17.19
CA ASP A 110 -3.54 -0.42 17.86
C ASP A 110 -2.34 0.55 17.92
N ASN A 111 -2.55 1.75 18.47
CA ASN A 111 -1.49 2.76 18.65
C ASN A 111 -0.32 2.30 19.54
N ASN A 112 -0.52 1.26 20.36
CA ASN A 112 0.50 0.67 21.22
C ASN A 112 1.21 -0.53 20.57
N SER A 113 0.99 -0.76 19.28
CA SER A 113 1.51 -1.91 18.52
C SER A 113 1.01 -3.27 18.99
N ILE A 114 -0.11 -3.31 19.69
CA ILE A 114 -0.76 -4.56 20.12
C ILE A 114 -1.65 -5.05 18.99
N THR A 115 -1.54 -6.34 18.66
CA THR A 115 -2.32 -6.96 17.58
C THR A 115 -3.78 -7.08 17.96
N ILE A 116 -4.66 -6.45 17.17
CA ILE A 116 -6.13 -6.56 17.25
C ILE A 116 -6.61 -7.75 16.41
N LEU A 117 -6.11 -7.84 15.16
CA LEU A 117 -6.51 -8.84 14.18
C LEU A 117 -5.28 -9.41 13.48
N LYS A 118 -5.25 -10.73 13.27
CA LYS A 118 -4.23 -11.41 12.48
C LYS A 118 -4.90 -12.41 11.55
N GLU A 119 -4.84 -12.13 10.24
CA GLU A 119 -5.53 -12.90 9.21
C GLU A 119 -4.56 -13.45 8.18
N PHE A 120 -4.69 -14.73 7.83
CA PHE A 120 -3.86 -15.33 6.79
C PHE A 120 -4.33 -14.88 5.40
N SER A 121 -3.40 -14.56 4.50
CA SER A 121 -3.68 -14.29 3.09
C SER A 121 -2.66 -14.97 2.18
N ALA A 122 -3.14 -15.84 1.29
CA ALA A 122 -2.29 -16.61 0.39
C ALA A 122 -1.61 -15.75 -0.69
N SER A 123 -2.09 -14.52 -0.91
CA SER A 123 -1.62 -13.63 -1.97
C SER A 123 -0.70 -12.51 -1.48
N LEU A 124 -0.34 -12.48 -0.20
CA LEU A 124 0.39 -11.35 0.41
C LEU A 124 1.74 -11.02 -0.25
N GLU A 125 2.51 -12.00 -0.70
CA GLU A 125 3.77 -11.71 -1.39
C GLU A 125 3.55 -10.90 -2.68
N GLY A 126 2.57 -11.32 -3.50
CA GLY A 126 2.20 -10.61 -4.73
C GLY A 126 1.45 -9.30 -4.48
N ASP A 127 0.56 -9.28 -3.49
CA ASP A 127 -0.24 -8.09 -3.17
C ASP A 127 0.65 -6.99 -2.55
N ASN A 128 1.62 -7.34 -1.70
CA ASN A 128 2.58 -6.35 -1.15
C ASN A 128 3.46 -5.73 -2.26
N PHE A 129 3.90 -6.55 -3.22
CA PHE A 129 4.59 -6.05 -4.40
C PHE A 129 3.71 -5.07 -5.18
N ALA A 130 2.43 -5.41 -5.39
CA ALA A 130 1.51 -4.56 -6.13
C ALA A 130 1.19 -3.24 -5.41
N GLU A 131 1.15 -3.20 -4.06
CA GLU A 131 0.96 -1.91 -3.37
C GLU A 131 2.12 -0.97 -3.59
N ILE A 132 3.34 -1.49 -3.44
CA ILE A 132 4.56 -0.71 -3.52
C ILE A 132 4.83 -0.27 -4.96
N ASP A 133 4.63 -1.18 -5.93
CA ASP A 133 5.04 -0.95 -7.32
C ASP A 133 3.96 -0.34 -8.20
N HIS A 134 2.67 -0.64 -7.95
CA HIS A 134 1.57 -0.23 -8.82
C HIS A 134 0.63 0.83 -8.20
N ASN A 135 0.97 1.35 -7.02
CA ASN A 135 0.12 2.26 -6.25
C ASN A 135 -1.30 1.72 -6.03
N VAL A 136 -1.40 0.41 -5.92
CA VAL A 136 -2.64 -0.25 -5.49
C VAL A 136 -2.67 -0.18 -3.97
N ARG A 137 -3.84 -0.01 -3.39
CA ARG A 137 -4.01 -0.30 -1.96
C ARG A 137 -5.03 -1.40 -1.83
N PHE A 138 -4.69 -2.42 -1.06
CA PHE A 138 -5.58 -3.51 -0.71
C PHE A 138 -6.16 -3.31 0.68
N THR A 139 -5.57 -2.50 1.55
CA THR A 139 -6.07 -2.27 2.91
C THR A 139 -6.08 -0.79 3.30
N TYR A 140 -7.14 -0.36 3.97
CA TYR A 140 -7.25 0.94 4.65
C TYR A 140 -7.68 0.74 6.10
N ILE A 141 -7.21 1.65 6.95
CA ILE A 141 -7.73 1.87 8.30
C ILE A 141 -8.33 3.26 8.31
N TYR A 142 -9.63 3.36 8.56
CA TYR A 142 -10.36 4.62 8.43
C TYR A 142 -11.67 4.59 9.21
N ASP A 143 -12.03 5.72 9.84
CA ASP A 143 -13.34 5.94 10.47
C ASP A 143 -14.40 6.18 9.38
N LEU A 144 -15.09 5.10 9.01
CA LEU A 144 -15.97 5.05 7.85
C LEU A 144 -17.35 5.64 8.17
N ASP A 145 -17.87 5.38 9.36
CA ASP A 145 -19.17 5.85 9.82
C ASP A 145 -19.13 7.12 10.69
N GLN A 146 -17.93 7.65 10.94
CA GLN A 146 -17.67 8.87 11.70
C GLN A 146 -18.04 8.75 13.19
N ASP A 147 -17.95 7.54 13.76
CA ASP A 147 -18.17 7.28 15.19
C ASP A 147 -16.93 7.57 16.08
N GLY A 148 -15.81 7.96 15.47
CA GLY A 148 -14.54 8.22 16.12
C GLY A 148 -13.64 6.98 16.27
N LYS A 149 -14.03 5.83 15.74
CA LYS A 149 -13.21 4.61 15.68
C LYS A 149 -13.00 4.21 14.23
N ASN A 150 -11.87 3.56 13.98
CA ASN A 150 -11.51 3.13 12.65
C ASN A 150 -12.01 1.71 12.36
N GLU A 151 -12.48 1.52 11.14
CA GLU A 151 -12.69 0.23 10.52
C GLU A 151 -11.44 -0.21 9.75
N VAL A 152 -11.35 -1.52 9.50
CA VAL A 152 -10.38 -2.08 8.56
C VAL A 152 -11.12 -2.48 7.30
N ILE A 153 -10.77 -1.86 6.18
CA ILE A 153 -11.33 -2.17 4.86
C ILE A 153 -10.25 -2.88 4.06
N THR A 154 -10.51 -4.10 3.56
CA THR A 154 -9.52 -4.85 2.79
C THR A 154 -10.07 -5.66 1.63
N THR A 155 -9.34 -5.71 0.52
CA THR A 155 -9.58 -6.56 -0.66
C THR A 155 -8.66 -7.79 -0.71
N LEU A 156 -7.78 -7.97 0.30
CA LEU A 156 -6.88 -9.13 0.37
C LEU A 156 -7.64 -10.46 0.41
N CYS A 157 -7.06 -11.48 -0.21
CA CYS A 157 -7.60 -12.84 -0.23
C CYS A 157 -7.33 -13.56 1.10
N LEU A 158 -8.27 -13.46 2.05
CA LEU A 158 -8.11 -14.05 3.39
C LEU A 158 -8.52 -15.54 3.43
N ARG A 159 -8.09 -16.26 4.48
CA ARG A 159 -8.09 -17.73 4.67
C ARG A 159 -9.36 -18.52 4.26
N ASP A 160 -10.53 -17.87 4.23
CA ASP A 160 -11.82 -18.48 3.90
C ASP A 160 -12.36 -18.15 2.51
N GLU A 161 -11.55 -17.54 1.64
CA GLU A 161 -11.94 -17.30 0.27
C GLU A 161 -11.77 -18.56 -0.57
N VAL A 162 -12.89 -19.22 -0.85
CA VAL A 162 -12.95 -20.30 -1.84
C VAL A 162 -12.56 -19.70 -3.19
N PRO A 163 -11.53 -20.21 -3.89
CA PRO A 163 -11.06 -19.66 -5.18
C PRO A 163 -12.17 -19.57 -6.24
N ARG A 164 -13.24 -20.36 -6.09
CA ARG A 164 -14.39 -20.35 -6.99
C ARG A 164 -15.35 -19.17 -6.78
N LEU A 165 -15.34 -18.47 -5.65
CA LEU A 165 -16.27 -17.37 -5.39
C LEU A 165 -15.72 -15.98 -5.78
N GLY A 166 -14.46 -15.91 -6.20
CA GLY A 166 -13.76 -14.64 -6.43
C GLY A 166 -13.32 -13.97 -5.13
N ARG A 167 -12.43 -12.99 -5.23
CA ARG A 167 -12.02 -12.16 -4.08
C ARG A 167 -13.22 -11.33 -3.59
N SER A 168 -13.18 -10.87 -2.34
CA SER A 168 -14.23 -10.00 -1.77
C SER A 168 -13.65 -8.81 -1.01
N LEU A 169 -14.40 -7.70 -1.01
CA LEU A 169 -14.16 -6.58 -0.09
C LEU A 169 -14.65 -7.00 1.29
N LYS A 170 -13.83 -6.80 2.31
CA LYS A 170 -14.14 -7.08 3.71
C LYS A 170 -14.03 -5.80 4.50
N ILE A 171 -14.97 -5.59 5.40
CA ILE A 171 -14.98 -4.48 6.36
C ILE A 171 -15.00 -5.11 7.74
N PHE A 172 -14.01 -4.82 8.57
CA PHE A 172 -13.97 -5.22 9.96
C PHE A 172 -14.22 -3.99 10.83
N LYS A 173 -15.00 -4.18 11.89
CA LYS A 173 -15.18 -3.17 12.94
C LYS A 173 -13.86 -2.96 13.69
N ASN A 174 -13.82 -1.89 14.45
CA ASN A 174 -12.69 -1.55 15.31
C ASN A 174 -12.20 -2.74 16.17
N ASN A 175 -13.11 -3.53 16.74
CA ASN A 175 -12.78 -4.69 17.56
C ASN A 175 -12.33 -5.96 16.78
N GLY A 176 -12.12 -5.86 15.47
CA GLY A 176 -11.74 -6.98 14.60
C GLY A 176 -12.89 -7.88 14.15
N ALA A 177 -14.13 -7.63 14.58
CA ALA A 177 -15.28 -8.40 14.10
C ALA A 177 -15.61 -8.06 12.65
N LEU A 178 -15.90 -9.06 11.82
CA LEU A 178 -16.33 -8.84 10.43
C LEU A 178 -17.69 -8.11 10.42
N TRP A 179 -17.70 -6.91 9.85
CA TRP A 179 -18.91 -6.12 9.63
C TRP A 179 -19.59 -6.54 8.32
N GLY A 180 -18.83 -6.57 7.22
CA GLY A 180 -19.38 -6.82 5.89
C GLY A 180 -18.41 -7.57 4.99
N LYS A 181 -18.98 -8.42 4.12
CA LYS A 181 -18.25 -9.13 3.07
C LYS A 181 -19.01 -8.97 1.75
N ILE A 182 -18.40 -8.28 0.79
CA ILE A 182 -19.05 -7.83 -0.44
C ILE A 182 -18.37 -8.49 -1.64
N TYR A 183 -19.17 -9.21 -2.42
CA TYR A 183 -18.74 -9.85 -3.67
C TYR A 183 -19.23 -9.03 -4.86
N PHE A 184 -18.36 -8.85 -5.85
CA PHE A 184 -18.71 -8.15 -7.08
C PHE A 184 -19.14 -9.17 -8.13
N ASN A 185 -20.34 -9.71 -7.96
CA ASN A 185 -20.92 -10.69 -8.87
C ASN A 185 -22.02 -10.06 -9.72
N GLU A 186 -21.76 -9.84 -11.01
CA GLU A 186 -22.73 -9.24 -11.94
C GLU A 186 -22.58 -9.83 -13.33
N GLN A 187 -23.71 -10.24 -13.93
CA GLN A 187 -23.70 -10.71 -15.31
C GLN A 187 -23.36 -9.54 -16.25
N PHE A 188 -22.38 -9.75 -17.11
CA PHE A 188 -21.98 -8.77 -18.10
C PHE A 188 -22.04 -9.35 -19.50
N LYS A 189 -22.64 -8.59 -20.42
CA LYS A 189 -22.75 -8.92 -21.84
C LYS A 189 -22.18 -7.78 -22.65
N TYR A 190 -21.23 -8.10 -23.53
CA TYR A 190 -20.63 -7.16 -24.47
C TYR A 190 -20.66 -7.74 -25.88
N SER A 191 -21.22 -7.00 -26.84
CA SER A 191 -21.25 -7.43 -28.24
C SER A 191 -21.79 -8.86 -28.45
N ASN A 192 -22.85 -9.25 -27.73
CA ASN A 192 -23.44 -10.60 -27.72
C ASN A 192 -22.61 -11.73 -27.09
N ARG A 193 -21.48 -11.42 -26.45
CA ARG A 193 -20.71 -12.37 -25.66
C ARG A 193 -20.98 -12.18 -24.17
N PHE A 194 -21.21 -13.29 -23.46
CA PHE A 194 -21.25 -13.31 -22.01
C PHE A 194 -19.84 -13.41 -21.44
N TYR A 195 -19.58 -12.60 -20.43
CA TYR A 195 -18.34 -12.63 -19.66
C TYR A 195 -18.60 -13.35 -18.33
N SER A 196 -17.52 -13.68 -17.61
CA SER A 196 -17.67 -14.20 -16.25
C SER A 196 -18.48 -13.20 -15.43
N SER A 197 -19.38 -13.68 -14.59
CA SER A 197 -20.09 -12.80 -13.67
C SER A 197 -19.25 -12.38 -12.47
N LYS A 198 -18.00 -12.86 -12.37
CA LYS A 198 -17.15 -12.68 -11.18
C LYS A 198 -16.11 -11.62 -11.43
N PHE A 199 -16.03 -10.67 -10.51
CA PHE A 199 -15.04 -9.61 -10.50
C PHE A 199 -14.23 -9.70 -9.21
N ASP A 200 -12.91 -9.75 -9.37
CA ASP A 200 -11.97 -9.78 -8.27
C ASP A 200 -11.64 -8.34 -7.86
N PRO A 201 -12.04 -7.88 -6.66
CA PRO A 201 -11.62 -6.59 -6.17
C PRO A 201 -10.11 -6.58 -5.93
N HIS A 202 -9.46 -5.51 -6.39
CA HIS A 202 -8.01 -5.37 -6.30
C HIS A 202 -7.60 -3.99 -5.77
N ALA A 203 -8.12 -2.90 -6.32
CA ALA A 203 -7.74 -1.55 -5.92
C ALA A 203 -8.79 -0.92 -5.01
N LEU A 204 -8.34 -0.29 -3.93
CA LEU A 204 -9.19 0.37 -2.95
C LEU A 204 -8.81 1.85 -2.86
N LEU A 205 -9.83 2.72 -2.77
CA LEU A 205 -9.69 4.11 -2.36
C LEU A 205 -10.79 4.44 -1.35
N ILE A 206 -10.48 5.35 -0.43
CA ILE A 206 -11.46 5.98 0.45
C ILE A 206 -11.56 7.45 0.03
N GLY A 207 -12.77 7.87 -0.35
CA GLY A 207 -13.05 9.24 -0.76
C GLY A 207 -14.02 9.94 0.18
N GLU A 208 -14.01 11.26 0.14
CA GLU A 208 -15.07 12.10 0.66
C GLU A 208 -15.97 12.43 -0.52
N GLY A 209 -17.16 11.82 -0.58
CA GLY A 209 -18.06 11.94 -1.72
C GLY A 209 -19.49 12.26 -1.29
N GLY A 210 -20.24 12.85 -2.20
CA GLY A 210 -21.68 13.11 -2.06
C GLY A 210 -22.04 14.47 -1.46
N VAL A 211 -23.33 14.61 -1.18
CA VAL A 211 -23.99 15.86 -0.74
C VAL A 211 -23.75 16.16 0.75
N ASP A 212 -23.22 15.21 1.53
CA ASP A 212 -23.21 15.28 3.00
C ASP A 212 -21.84 14.98 3.65
N ASN A 213 -20.72 15.05 2.90
CA ASN A 213 -19.37 14.70 3.40
C ASN A 213 -19.27 13.30 4.01
N LYS A 214 -20.12 12.38 3.58
CA LYS A 214 -20.05 10.98 3.99
C LYS A 214 -18.84 10.31 3.33
N LYS A 215 -18.27 9.33 4.04
CA LYS A 215 -17.14 8.57 3.52
C LYS A 215 -17.67 7.51 2.57
N GLU A 216 -16.98 7.37 1.45
CA GLU A 216 -17.34 6.43 0.40
C GLU A 216 -16.14 5.55 0.07
N ILE A 217 -16.44 4.30 -0.26
CA ILE A 217 -15.46 3.31 -0.65
C ILE A 217 -15.50 3.19 -2.17
N PHE A 218 -14.35 3.32 -2.82
CA PHE A 218 -14.21 3.00 -4.24
C PHE A 218 -13.38 1.75 -4.39
N VAL A 219 -13.94 0.77 -5.11
CA VAL A 219 -13.29 -0.52 -5.35
C VAL A 219 -13.16 -0.75 -6.84
N GLY A 220 -11.91 -0.81 -7.29
CA GLY A 220 -11.56 -1.37 -8.59
C GLY A 220 -11.64 -2.88 -8.54
N ALA A 221 -12.39 -3.50 -9.46
CA ALA A 221 -12.47 -4.95 -9.58
C ALA A 221 -12.36 -5.40 -11.04
N ASN A 222 -11.44 -6.32 -11.31
CA ASN A 222 -11.22 -6.87 -12.64
C ASN A 222 -12.10 -8.10 -12.87
N ASN A 223 -12.57 -8.31 -14.09
CA ASN A 223 -13.18 -9.59 -14.41
C ASN A 223 -12.13 -10.70 -14.28
N VAL A 224 -12.51 -11.86 -13.74
CA VAL A 224 -11.58 -13.01 -13.60
C VAL A 224 -11.02 -13.52 -14.93
N LEU A 225 -11.63 -13.14 -16.06
CA LEU A 225 -11.16 -13.45 -17.42
C LEU A 225 -10.55 -12.25 -18.15
N GLY A 226 -10.19 -11.17 -17.44
CA GLY A 226 -9.61 -9.94 -17.98
C GLY A 226 -10.61 -8.79 -18.02
N SER A 227 -11.02 -8.38 -19.22
CA SER A 227 -12.06 -7.36 -19.42
C SER A 227 -13.47 -7.90 -19.07
N PRO A 228 -14.42 -7.05 -18.65
CA PRO A 228 -14.25 -5.63 -18.36
C PRO A 228 -13.71 -5.37 -16.95
N PHE A 229 -13.49 -4.10 -16.64
CA PHE A 229 -13.14 -3.57 -15.34
C PHE A 229 -14.29 -2.76 -14.75
N ILE A 230 -14.49 -2.84 -13.43
CA ILE A 230 -15.44 -2.00 -12.72
C ILE A 230 -14.75 -1.15 -11.65
N ILE A 231 -15.20 0.10 -11.51
CA ILE A 231 -14.97 0.90 -10.31
C ILE A 231 -16.32 1.04 -9.61
N ALA A 232 -16.51 0.29 -8.54
CA ALA A 232 -17.70 0.35 -7.71
C ALA A 232 -17.56 1.45 -6.66
N ARG A 233 -18.60 2.28 -6.52
CA ARG A 233 -18.76 3.29 -5.47
C ARG A 233 -19.75 2.74 -4.43
N LEU A 234 -19.29 2.64 -3.19
CA LEU A 234 -20.07 2.13 -2.08
C LEU A 234 -20.19 3.20 -0.99
N ASN A 235 -21.31 3.20 -0.28
CA ASN A 235 -21.51 4.07 0.88
C ASN A 235 -20.79 3.53 2.12
N GLU A 236 -20.91 4.23 3.25
CA GLU A 236 -20.27 3.92 4.53
C GLU A 236 -20.68 2.54 5.10
N ASN A 237 -21.82 2.00 4.65
CA ASN A 237 -22.32 0.69 5.07
C ASN A 237 -21.90 -0.42 4.09
N GLY A 238 -21.12 -0.11 3.06
CA GLY A 238 -20.73 -1.06 2.02
C GLY A 238 -21.83 -1.39 1.01
N ASN A 239 -22.90 -0.59 0.93
CA ASN A 239 -23.90 -0.73 -0.12
C ASN A 239 -23.42 -0.06 -1.41
N THR A 240 -23.50 -0.75 -2.55
CA THR A 240 -23.14 -0.15 -3.83
C THR A 240 -24.16 0.90 -4.27
N ILE A 241 -23.71 2.13 -4.50
CA ILE A 241 -24.52 3.27 -4.98
C ILE A 241 -24.22 3.64 -6.45
N GLY A 242 -23.08 3.18 -6.99
CA GLY A 242 -22.76 3.35 -8.40
C GLY A 242 -21.64 2.42 -8.88
N LYS A 243 -21.57 2.22 -10.19
CA LYS A 243 -20.52 1.45 -10.86
C LYS A 243 -20.16 2.12 -12.17
N TYR A 244 -18.89 2.43 -12.31
CA TYR A 244 -18.30 2.85 -13.58
C TYR A 244 -17.67 1.64 -14.27
N TRP A 245 -18.07 1.41 -15.51
CA TRP A 245 -17.64 0.26 -16.30
C TRP A 245 -16.68 0.68 -17.39
N HIS A 246 -15.53 0.02 -17.44
CA HIS A 246 -14.50 0.22 -18.44
C HIS A 246 -14.18 -1.10 -19.13
N PHE A 247 -14.00 -1.07 -20.45
CA PHE A 247 -13.65 -2.28 -21.19
C PHE A 247 -12.14 -2.33 -21.40
N GLY A 248 -11.47 -3.06 -20.51
CA GLY A 248 -10.02 -3.12 -20.41
C GLY A 248 -9.61 -3.60 -19.03
N TYR A 249 -8.41 -3.23 -18.62
CA TYR A 249 -7.87 -3.50 -17.29
C TYR A 249 -7.24 -2.23 -16.73
N LEU A 250 -7.70 -1.80 -15.54
CA LEU A 250 -7.24 -0.61 -14.84
C LEU A 250 -6.57 -1.01 -13.52
N PRO A 251 -5.28 -1.43 -13.54
CA PRO A 251 -4.60 -1.89 -12.34
C PRO A 251 -4.46 -0.81 -11.28
N CYS A 252 -4.35 0.46 -11.67
CA CYS A 252 -4.01 1.54 -10.74
C CYS A 252 -5.21 2.47 -10.54
N LEU A 253 -5.52 2.74 -9.27
CA LEU A 253 -6.46 3.78 -8.84
C LEU A 253 -5.75 4.72 -7.87
N PHE A 254 -5.90 6.01 -8.10
CA PHE A 254 -5.35 7.08 -7.27
C PHE A 254 -6.43 8.16 -7.04
N SER A 255 -6.28 8.97 -5.99
CA SER A 255 -7.22 10.06 -5.70
C SER A 255 -6.46 11.36 -5.45
N SER A 256 -6.83 12.43 -6.13
CA SER A 256 -6.23 13.76 -5.94
C SER A 256 -7.24 14.85 -6.26
N ASP A 257 -7.12 15.99 -5.59
CA ASP A 257 -7.88 17.20 -5.93
C ASP A 257 -7.22 17.85 -7.15
N ILE A 258 -7.80 17.56 -8.32
CA ILE A 258 -7.33 18.07 -9.61
C ILE A 258 -7.97 19.42 -9.90
N SER A 259 -9.22 19.61 -9.48
CA SER A 259 -9.97 20.83 -9.77
C SER A 259 -9.65 22.00 -8.83
N GLY A 260 -9.00 21.72 -7.70
CA GLY A 260 -8.67 22.68 -6.65
C GLY A 260 -9.88 23.09 -5.80
N ASP A 261 -10.96 22.31 -5.82
CA ASP A 261 -12.20 22.59 -5.10
C ASP A 261 -12.26 21.92 -3.72
N GLY A 262 -11.19 21.23 -3.32
CA GLY A 262 -11.10 20.47 -2.08
C GLY A 262 -11.66 19.06 -2.16
N LYS A 263 -12.32 18.68 -3.27
CA LYS A 263 -12.79 17.32 -3.52
C LYS A 263 -11.79 16.56 -4.38
N LYS A 264 -11.58 15.30 -4.04
CA LYS A 264 -10.65 14.45 -4.79
C LYS A 264 -11.36 13.78 -5.96
N GLU A 265 -10.84 13.96 -7.16
CA GLU A 265 -11.14 13.10 -8.30
C GLU A 265 -10.47 11.74 -8.18
N ILE A 266 -10.99 10.74 -8.90
CA ILE A 266 -10.37 9.43 -9.06
C ILE A 266 -9.58 9.42 -10.36
N ILE A 267 -8.30 9.12 -10.29
CA ILE A 267 -7.45 8.85 -11.45
C ILE A 267 -7.32 7.34 -11.59
N ALA A 268 -7.68 6.82 -12.75
CA ALA A 268 -7.51 5.41 -13.10
C ALA A 268 -6.62 5.30 -14.33
N CYS A 269 -5.69 4.34 -14.35
CA CYS A 269 -4.86 4.11 -15.53
C CYS A 269 -4.67 2.61 -15.80
N GLY A 270 -4.36 2.28 -17.06
CA GLY A 270 -4.31 0.90 -17.51
C GLY A 270 -4.27 0.74 -19.02
N THR A 271 -4.99 -0.26 -19.51
CA THR A 271 -5.24 -0.53 -20.94
C THR A 271 -6.73 -0.54 -21.22
N ASN A 272 -7.13 -0.01 -22.37
CA ASN A 272 -8.44 -0.20 -22.95
C ASN A 272 -8.33 -1.26 -24.05
N ASP A 273 -9.17 -2.28 -23.95
CA ASP A 273 -9.23 -3.40 -24.89
C ASP A 273 -10.54 -3.39 -25.70
N ALA A 274 -11.27 -2.26 -25.64
CA ALA A 274 -12.48 -2.07 -26.40
C ALA A 274 -12.10 -2.01 -27.88
N VAL A 275 -12.75 -2.84 -28.69
CA VAL A 275 -12.59 -2.79 -30.14
C VAL A 275 -13.09 -1.44 -30.65
N ASP A 276 -12.18 -0.49 -30.80
CA ASP A 276 -12.43 0.78 -31.48
C ASP A 276 -12.32 0.60 -33.01
N SER A 277 -12.44 1.70 -33.77
CA SER A 277 -12.29 1.69 -35.23
C SER A 277 -10.91 1.20 -35.71
N LEU A 278 -9.90 1.21 -34.84
CA LEU A 278 -8.52 0.80 -35.13
C LEU A 278 -8.25 -0.65 -34.68
N ARG A 279 -9.13 -1.26 -33.87
CA ARG A 279 -9.03 -2.64 -33.35
C ARG A 279 -7.75 -2.92 -32.55
N LEU A 280 -7.17 -1.91 -31.92
CA LEU A 280 -5.96 -2.07 -31.12
C LEU A 280 -6.29 -1.81 -29.65
N GLU A 281 -5.78 -2.67 -28.77
CA GLU A 281 -5.66 -2.35 -27.34
C GLU A 281 -4.81 -1.07 -27.24
N PHE A 282 -5.10 -0.18 -26.29
CA PHE A 282 -4.26 1.02 -26.08
C PHE A 282 -4.17 1.43 -24.62
N PRO A 283 -3.03 1.97 -24.18
CA PRO A 283 -2.84 2.42 -22.81
C PRO A 283 -3.64 3.70 -22.56
N VAL A 284 -4.24 3.80 -21.37
CA VAL A 284 -5.16 4.88 -21.02
C VAL A 284 -4.90 5.49 -19.66
N ILE A 285 -5.23 6.77 -19.54
CA ILE A 285 -5.36 7.52 -18.29
C ILE A 285 -6.76 8.12 -18.28
N ILE A 286 -7.48 7.98 -17.16
CA ILE A 286 -8.86 8.40 -16.99
C ILE A 286 -8.96 9.18 -15.68
N VAL A 287 -9.64 10.33 -15.71
CA VAL A 287 -9.97 11.09 -14.51
C VAL A 287 -11.49 11.12 -14.36
N LEU A 288 -11.97 10.72 -13.19
CA LEU A 288 -13.38 10.59 -12.88
C LEU A 288 -13.76 11.52 -11.73
N ASN A 289 -14.85 12.24 -11.90
CA ASN A 289 -15.57 12.88 -10.80
C ASN A 289 -16.36 11.80 -10.04
N PRO A 290 -16.02 11.49 -8.77
CA PRO A 290 -16.65 10.41 -8.02
C PRO A 290 -18.15 10.61 -7.82
N ASP A 291 -18.60 11.86 -7.63
CA ASP A 291 -20.00 12.20 -7.36
C ASP A 291 -20.93 11.82 -8.52
N LYS A 292 -20.39 11.71 -9.73
CA LYS A 292 -21.13 11.38 -10.96
C LYS A 292 -21.17 9.89 -11.28
N ILE A 293 -20.54 9.04 -10.46
CA ILE A 293 -20.67 7.58 -10.56
C ILE A 293 -21.95 7.16 -9.81
N ILE A 294 -23.08 7.13 -10.53
CA ILE A 294 -24.40 6.82 -9.98
C ILE A 294 -25.07 5.75 -10.84
N GLY A 295 -25.56 4.67 -10.21
CA GLY A 295 -26.07 3.51 -10.93
C GLY A 295 -25.01 2.85 -11.81
N ASN A 296 -25.42 2.06 -12.81
CA ASN A 296 -24.52 1.46 -13.78
C ASN A 296 -24.27 2.43 -14.95
N VAL A 297 -23.04 2.93 -15.09
CA VAL A 297 -22.61 3.82 -16.19
C VAL A 297 -21.37 3.28 -16.87
N LYS A 298 -21.25 3.55 -18.18
CA LYS A 298 -20.15 3.04 -19.00
C LYS A 298 -19.19 4.13 -19.45
N SER A 299 -17.93 3.77 -19.64
CA SER A 299 -16.94 4.66 -20.23
C SER A 299 -17.36 5.17 -21.61
N CYS A 300 -16.99 6.41 -21.97
CA CYS A 300 -17.22 6.96 -23.32
C CYS A 300 -16.66 6.07 -24.43
N GLN A 301 -15.58 5.32 -24.15
CA GLN A 301 -14.95 4.41 -25.11
C GLN A 301 -15.56 3.00 -25.12
N ALA A 302 -16.64 2.79 -24.37
CA ALA A 302 -17.29 1.49 -24.24
C ALA A 302 -18.56 1.42 -25.11
N ILE A 303 -18.40 1.03 -26.37
CA ILE A 303 -19.44 1.20 -27.40
C ILE A 303 -20.47 0.05 -27.53
N LYS A 304 -20.26 -1.15 -26.95
CA LYS A 304 -21.09 -2.35 -27.25
C LYS A 304 -21.90 -2.94 -26.09
N TYR A 305 -22.40 -2.09 -25.18
CA TYR A 305 -23.33 -2.49 -24.11
C TYR A 305 -24.29 -1.35 -23.72
N ASP A 306 -25.47 -1.71 -23.23
CA ASP A 306 -26.68 -0.85 -23.23
C ASP A 306 -26.82 0.09 -22.02
N TRP A 307 -25.73 0.44 -21.35
CA TRP A 307 -25.77 1.46 -20.27
C TRP A 307 -25.52 2.87 -20.79
N ASN A 308 -25.96 3.86 -20.01
CA ASN A 308 -25.68 5.26 -20.30
C ASN A 308 -24.18 5.54 -20.17
N TYR A 309 -23.67 6.41 -21.05
CA TYR A 309 -22.32 6.93 -20.90
C TYR A 309 -22.17 7.68 -19.58
N SER A 310 -21.00 7.50 -18.96
CA SER A 310 -20.64 8.09 -17.70
C SER A 310 -20.48 9.59 -17.86
N LYS A 311 -21.15 10.35 -16.99
CA LYS A 311 -20.88 11.78 -16.82
C LYS A 311 -19.71 12.03 -15.87
N ALA A 312 -19.12 10.97 -15.31
CA ALA A 312 -17.99 11.09 -14.38
C ALA A 312 -16.68 11.40 -15.09
N GLU A 313 -16.50 11.00 -16.35
CA GLU A 313 -15.24 11.23 -17.06
C GLU A 313 -15.00 12.72 -17.29
N LEU A 314 -13.93 13.25 -16.67
CA LEU A 314 -13.41 14.60 -16.89
C LEU A 314 -12.35 14.60 -17.99
N PHE A 315 -11.49 13.58 -17.94
CA PHE A 315 -10.44 13.33 -18.90
C PHE A 315 -10.42 11.85 -19.27
N TYR A 316 -10.18 11.58 -20.55
CA TYR A 316 -9.91 10.25 -21.06
C TYR A 316 -8.81 10.37 -22.11
N LEU A 317 -7.61 9.89 -21.77
CA LEU A 317 -6.42 10.00 -22.58
C LEU A 317 -6.05 8.64 -23.17
N ARG A 318 -5.52 8.65 -24.38
CA ARG A 318 -4.86 7.53 -25.03
C ARG A 318 -3.37 7.86 -25.21
N LEU A 319 -2.51 6.98 -24.74
CA LEU A 319 -1.07 7.10 -24.96
C LEU A 319 -0.66 6.36 -26.24
N PRO A 320 0.24 6.93 -27.07
CA PRO A 320 0.67 6.28 -28.29
C PRO A 320 1.60 5.10 -27.99
N TYR A 321 1.54 4.08 -28.85
CA TYR A 321 2.51 3.00 -28.85
C TYR A 321 3.92 3.48 -29.21
N THR A 322 4.88 2.93 -28.49
CA THR A 322 6.31 3.20 -28.70
C THR A 322 6.83 2.45 -29.93
N PHE A 323 8.06 2.74 -30.33
CA PHE A 323 8.73 1.95 -31.36
C PHE A 323 8.79 0.45 -30.99
N LEU A 324 9.10 0.13 -29.72
CA LEU A 324 9.24 -1.25 -29.27
C LEU A 324 7.90 -1.99 -29.28
N ASN A 325 6.81 -1.33 -28.88
CA ASN A 325 5.45 -1.87 -29.00
C ASN A 325 5.17 -2.32 -30.43
N ASN A 326 5.38 -1.42 -31.39
CA ASN A 326 5.10 -1.69 -32.80
C ASN A 326 6.04 -2.74 -33.41
N LYS A 327 7.34 -2.69 -33.07
CA LYS A 327 8.35 -3.60 -33.65
C LYS A 327 8.13 -5.05 -33.22
N PHE A 328 7.76 -5.27 -31.96
CA PHE A 328 7.68 -6.61 -31.37
C PHE A 328 6.25 -7.08 -31.05
N ASN A 329 5.25 -6.28 -31.42
CA ASN A 329 3.85 -6.51 -31.03
C ASN A 329 3.70 -6.64 -29.50
N PHE A 330 4.48 -5.85 -28.76
CA PHE A 330 4.38 -5.79 -27.30
C PHE A 330 3.18 -4.94 -26.90
N ARG A 331 2.51 -5.35 -25.81
CA ARG A 331 1.42 -4.59 -25.21
C ARG A 331 1.96 -3.39 -24.45
N GLY A 332 1.15 -2.35 -24.37
CA GLY A 332 1.41 -1.20 -23.50
C GLY A 332 0.35 -1.13 -22.40
N ILE A 333 0.78 -0.85 -21.18
CA ILE A 333 -0.14 -0.59 -20.06
C ILE A 333 0.42 0.55 -19.22
N VAL A 334 -0.46 1.41 -18.68
CA VAL A 334 -0.07 2.33 -17.62
C VAL A 334 -0.36 1.66 -16.28
N ASP A 335 0.67 1.40 -15.49
CA ASP A 335 0.55 0.54 -14.30
C ASP A 335 1.00 1.21 -12.99
N LYS A 336 1.33 2.49 -13.02
CA LYS A 336 1.69 3.29 -11.83
C LYS A 336 1.39 4.77 -12.04
N ILE A 337 0.95 5.46 -10.98
CA ILE A 337 0.70 6.91 -10.94
C ILE A 337 1.40 7.52 -9.73
N GLU A 338 2.40 8.38 -9.92
CA GLU A 338 3.09 9.04 -8.80
C GLU A 338 2.71 10.52 -8.74
N ASP A 339 2.44 11.01 -7.53
CA ASP A 339 2.33 12.44 -7.25
C ASP A 339 3.76 12.98 -7.09
N VAL A 340 4.23 13.75 -8.08
CA VAL A 340 5.65 14.19 -8.16
C VAL A 340 5.87 15.42 -7.30
N ASP A 341 4.91 16.34 -7.34
CA ASP A 341 4.86 17.59 -6.61
C ASP A 341 3.41 18.11 -6.59
N ASP A 342 3.17 19.22 -5.90
CA ASP A 342 1.82 19.79 -5.72
C ASP A 342 1.04 20.04 -7.03
N ASN A 343 1.70 20.04 -8.19
CA ASN A 343 1.11 20.39 -9.48
C ASN A 343 1.23 19.30 -10.56
N ASN A 344 1.99 18.22 -10.33
CA ASN A 344 2.37 17.30 -11.40
C ASN A 344 2.26 15.82 -11.02
N PHE A 345 1.85 15.01 -12.01
CA PHE A 345 1.81 13.56 -11.94
C PHE A 345 2.85 12.93 -12.87
N SER A 346 3.39 11.78 -12.46
CA SER A 346 4.11 10.84 -13.33
C SER A 346 3.25 9.60 -13.56
N PHE A 347 3.25 9.10 -14.79
CA PHE A 347 2.59 7.85 -15.16
C PHE A 347 3.61 6.90 -15.75
N ARG A 348 3.76 5.72 -15.15
CA ARG A 348 4.64 4.68 -15.69
C ARG A 348 3.92 3.88 -16.76
N TYR A 349 4.41 4.00 -17.99
CA TYR A 349 4.06 3.17 -19.11
C TYR A 349 4.98 1.95 -19.12
N ASN A 350 4.40 0.76 -18.99
CA ASN A 350 5.08 -0.53 -19.06
C ASN A 350 4.87 -1.19 -20.42
N ILE A 351 5.97 -1.63 -21.04
CA ILE A 351 5.98 -2.36 -22.32
C ILE A 351 6.11 -3.85 -22.03
N ILE A 352 5.01 -4.59 -22.19
CA ILE A 352 4.91 -6.01 -21.84
C ILE A 352 5.01 -6.87 -23.11
N GLY A 353 6.03 -7.73 -23.22
CA GLY A 353 6.01 -8.67 -24.35
C GLY A 353 7.16 -9.66 -24.61
N GLY A 354 8.07 -9.95 -23.68
CA GLY A 354 8.82 -11.22 -23.77
C GLY A 354 10.34 -11.18 -23.55
N SER A 355 10.93 -10.02 -23.24
CA SER A 355 12.21 -10.00 -22.53
C SER A 355 11.96 -10.06 -21.02
N ASN A 356 12.86 -10.69 -20.26
CA ASN A 356 12.85 -10.63 -18.79
C ASN A 356 13.09 -9.21 -18.25
N ASP A 357 13.48 -8.28 -19.12
CA ASP A 357 13.73 -6.90 -18.75
C ASP A 357 12.42 -6.12 -18.77
N ASN A 358 12.08 -5.55 -17.62
CA ASN A 358 11.05 -4.53 -17.52
C ASN A 358 11.51 -3.28 -18.27
N ILE A 359 10.71 -2.81 -19.22
CA ILE A 359 11.00 -1.64 -20.04
C ILE A 359 9.94 -0.59 -19.79
N PHE A 360 10.35 0.57 -19.28
CA PHE A 360 9.44 1.62 -18.87
C PHE A 360 9.67 2.95 -19.60
N ILE A 361 8.59 3.70 -19.75
CA ILE A 361 8.61 5.12 -20.08
C ILE A 361 7.73 5.86 -19.09
N TYR A 362 8.18 7.01 -18.62
CA TYR A 362 7.43 7.87 -17.72
C TYR A 362 6.86 9.07 -18.48
N PHE A 363 5.54 9.27 -18.37
CA PHE A 363 4.85 10.43 -18.91
C PHE A 363 4.54 11.39 -17.76
N TYR A 364 4.96 12.64 -17.88
CA TYR A 364 4.74 13.66 -16.86
C TYR A 364 3.66 14.62 -17.30
N PHE A 365 2.61 14.75 -16.48
CA PHE A 365 1.49 15.64 -16.72
C PHE A 365 1.37 16.64 -15.58
N THR A 366 0.82 17.79 -15.90
CA THR A 366 0.22 18.69 -14.92
C THR A 366 -1.04 18.08 -14.31
N LYS A 367 -1.54 18.63 -13.19
CA LYS A 367 -2.79 18.18 -12.55
C LYS A 367 -4.01 18.23 -13.47
N ASP A 368 -4.10 19.23 -14.34
CA ASP A 368 -5.13 19.34 -15.38
C ASP A 368 -4.87 18.43 -16.59
N MET A 369 -4.00 17.42 -16.45
CA MET A 369 -3.70 16.39 -17.45
C MET A 369 -3.07 16.92 -18.74
N LYS A 370 -2.37 18.05 -18.71
CA LYS A 370 -1.58 18.52 -19.86
C LYS A 370 -0.17 17.94 -19.82
N ILE A 371 0.24 17.28 -20.91
CA ILE A 371 1.57 16.66 -21.03
C ILE A 371 2.70 17.70 -20.96
N ILE A 372 3.69 17.43 -20.11
CA ILE A 372 4.88 18.26 -19.90
C ILE A 372 6.06 17.66 -20.66
N LYS A 373 6.40 16.40 -20.34
CA LYS A 373 7.56 15.68 -20.90
C LYS A 373 7.36 14.18 -20.84
N ILE A 374 8.18 13.47 -21.60
CA ILE A 374 8.29 12.01 -21.58
C ILE A 374 9.75 11.67 -21.26
N GLN A 375 9.97 10.75 -20.34
CA GLN A 375 11.30 10.32 -19.91
C GLN A 375 11.38 8.79 -19.98
N PRO A 376 12.26 8.22 -20.81
CA PRO A 376 12.49 6.78 -20.81
C PRO A 376 13.27 6.35 -19.58
N ASP A 377 13.12 5.10 -19.17
CA ASP A 377 14.10 4.48 -18.26
C ASP A 377 15.39 4.10 -19.02
N ASP A 378 16.37 3.59 -18.26
CA ASP A 378 17.66 3.17 -18.82
C ASP A 378 17.48 1.99 -19.79
N ASN A 379 16.60 1.04 -19.46
CA ASN A 379 16.36 -0.15 -20.27
C ASN A 379 15.76 0.19 -21.64
N TYR A 380 14.77 1.09 -21.68
CA TYR A 380 14.18 1.62 -22.90
C TYR A 380 15.24 2.36 -23.71
N SER A 381 16.04 3.20 -23.06
CA SER A 381 17.09 3.99 -23.72
C SER A 381 18.14 3.09 -24.37
N VAL A 382 18.61 2.05 -23.67
CA VAL A 382 19.57 1.06 -24.19
C VAL A 382 18.97 0.29 -25.37
N ASN A 383 17.74 -0.20 -25.23
CA ASN A 383 17.07 -0.95 -26.30
C ASN A 383 16.82 -0.08 -27.53
N TYR A 384 16.29 1.14 -27.37
CA TYR A 384 16.05 2.05 -28.48
C TYR A 384 17.36 2.41 -29.21
N ASN A 385 18.42 2.75 -28.45
CA ASN A 385 19.71 3.13 -29.02
C ASN A 385 20.38 1.99 -29.79
N LYS A 386 20.12 0.72 -29.42
CA LYS A 386 20.56 -0.44 -30.22
C LYS A 386 19.98 -0.39 -31.64
N TYR A 387 18.69 -0.14 -31.78
CA TYR A 387 18.01 -0.06 -33.09
C TYR A 387 18.33 1.22 -33.85
N TYR A 388 18.62 2.31 -33.14
CA TYR A 388 19.13 3.53 -33.77
C TYR A 388 20.52 3.31 -34.39
N LYS A 389 21.44 2.69 -33.63
CA LYS A 389 22.80 2.38 -34.11
C LYS A 389 22.83 1.36 -35.24
N SER A 390 21.87 0.41 -35.30
CA SER A 390 21.76 -0.55 -36.41
C SER A 390 21.12 0.05 -37.67
N GLY A 391 20.60 1.28 -37.61
CA GLY A 391 19.89 1.93 -38.72
C GLY A 391 18.45 1.47 -38.92
N GLU A 392 17.92 0.59 -38.06
CA GLU A 392 16.52 0.18 -38.08
C GLU A 392 15.57 1.32 -37.65
N VAL A 393 16.06 2.24 -36.82
CA VAL A 393 15.36 3.47 -36.46
C VAL A 393 16.16 4.68 -36.92
N LYS A 394 15.52 5.55 -37.70
CA LYS A 394 16.16 6.73 -38.28
C LYS A 394 16.15 7.95 -37.36
N LYS A 395 15.19 8.01 -36.43
CA LYS A 395 15.02 9.14 -35.50
C LYS A 395 15.82 8.91 -34.22
N THR A 396 16.49 9.95 -33.74
CA THR A 396 17.12 9.94 -32.41
C THR A 396 16.08 9.65 -31.33
N LEU A 397 16.55 9.22 -30.15
CA LEU A 397 15.65 8.96 -29.01
C LEU A 397 14.83 10.21 -28.66
N ASN A 398 15.44 11.40 -28.62
CA ASN A 398 14.74 12.65 -28.30
C ASN A 398 13.65 12.99 -29.33
N GLU A 399 13.92 12.85 -30.62
CA GLU A 399 12.91 13.06 -31.67
C GLU A 399 11.74 12.08 -31.57
N HIS A 400 12.01 10.85 -31.12
CA HIS A 400 10.97 9.86 -30.88
C HIS A 400 10.14 10.16 -29.64
N LEU A 401 10.75 10.59 -28.53
CA LEU A 401 10.02 11.00 -27.33
C LEU A 401 9.13 12.22 -27.62
N GLU A 402 9.63 13.21 -28.38
CA GLU A 402 8.81 14.33 -28.84
C GLU A 402 7.69 13.89 -29.79
N TYR A 403 7.95 12.90 -30.66
CA TYR A 403 6.89 12.29 -31.44
C TYR A 403 5.81 11.65 -30.56
N LEU A 404 6.16 10.89 -29.53
CA LEU A 404 5.19 10.30 -28.61
C LEU A 404 4.39 11.39 -27.88
N LYS A 405 5.06 12.43 -27.38
CA LYS A 405 4.42 13.56 -26.68
C LYS A 405 3.36 14.25 -27.56
N ASN A 406 3.67 14.45 -28.83
CA ASN A 406 2.77 15.09 -29.80
C ASN A 406 1.68 14.16 -30.37
N ASN A 407 1.66 12.87 -29.99
CA ASN A 407 0.65 11.90 -30.42
C ASN A 407 -0.17 11.32 -29.25
N ILE A 408 -0.10 11.95 -28.08
CA ILE A 408 -1.11 11.70 -27.03
C ILE A 408 -2.44 12.23 -27.53
N GLU A 409 -3.48 11.43 -27.37
CA GLU A 409 -4.84 11.79 -27.78
C GLU A 409 -5.73 11.99 -26.55
N TYR A 410 -6.52 13.06 -26.55
CA TYR A 410 -7.51 13.43 -25.55
C TYR A 410 -8.90 13.25 -26.15
N TRP A 411 -9.80 12.59 -25.44
CA TRP A 411 -11.19 12.50 -25.85
C TRP A 411 -11.94 13.78 -25.45
N ASP A 412 -12.60 14.44 -26.40
CA ASP A 412 -13.38 15.67 -26.11
C ASP A 412 -14.87 15.41 -25.83
N GLY A 413 -15.29 14.14 -25.80
CA GLY A 413 -16.69 13.71 -25.73
C GLY A 413 -17.23 13.20 -27.06
N GLU A 414 -16.66 13.65 -28.18
CA GLU A 414 -17.12 13.33 -29.54
C GLU A 414 -16.03 12.66 -30.39
N LYS A 415 -14.78 13.12 -30.27
CA LYS A 415 -13.64 12.62 -31.04
C LYS A 415 -12.31 12.79 -30.31
N TRP A 416 -11.31 12.06 -30.79
CA TRP A 416 -9.93 12.17 -30.35
C TRP A 416 -9.28 13.47 -30.86
N ARG A 417 -8.56 14.16 -29.97
CA ARG A 417 -7.82 15.40 -30.22
C ARG A 417 -6.37 15.23 -29.79
N LYS A 418 -5.43 15.81 -30.54
CA LYS A 418 -4.02 15.90 -30.12
C LYS A 418 -3.74 17.13 -29.26
N GLU A 419 -4.58 18.15 -29.38
CA GLU A 419 -4.59 19.28 -28.48
C GLU A 419 -5.24 18.87 -27.16
N TRP A 420 -4.74 19.44 -26.06
CA TRP A 420 -5.33 19.24 -24.74
C TRP A 420 -6.81 19.64 -24.76
N SER A 421 -7.66 18.76 -24.26
CA SER A 421 -9.10 18.99 -24.17
C SER A 421 -9.71 18.24 -22.99
N VAL A 422 -10.75 18.84 -22.42
CA VAL A 422 -11.66 18.21 -21.45
C VAL A 422 -12.83 17.56 -22.17
N ILE A 423 -13.45 16.56 -21.54
CA ILE A 423 -14.70 15.97 -22.04
C ILE A 423 -15.83 16.98 -21.86
N LYS A 424 -16.54 17.30 -22.95
CA LYS A 424 -17.75 18.12 -22.89
C LYS A 424 -18.90 17.29 -22.31
N GLN A 425 -19.50 17.78 -21.22
CA GLN A 425 -20.58 17.10 -20.50
C GLN A 425 -21.97 17.49 -20.96
#